data_AF-A0A529FX80-F1
#
_entry.id   AF-A0A529FX80-F1
#
_cell.length_a   1.000
_cell.length_b   1.000
_cell.length_c   1.000
_cell.angle_alpha   90.00
_cell.angle_beta   90.00
_cell.angle_gamma   90.00
#
_symmetry.space_group_name_H-M   'P 1'
#
loop_
_entity.id
_entity.type
_entity.pdbx_description
1 polymer ?
#
loop_
_entity_poly.entity_id
_entity_poly.type
_entity_poly.pdbx_seq_one_letter_code
_entity_poly.pdbx_strand_id
1 'polypeptide(L)'
;MSEHLRDPLHKRHEWLGTLLAILCYVFLLAPIIIVVPIAFGSADELSFPPRQYSLDLFHIFFNSASWTAPLFQSLKVAVINTAVTLLTAVPAAYGLARYSFPGKRLISALMFSSLI
;
A
#
# COMPACT_ATOMS: atom_id res chain seq x y z
N MET A 1 -9.70 41.75 18.75
CA MET A 1 -9.31 41.33 20.12
C MET A 1 -8.97 39.85 20.06
N SER A 2 -7.76 39.54 19.57
CA SER A 2 -7.37 38.23 19.01
C SER A 2 -6.13 37.68 19.71
N GLU A 3 -6.24 37.41 21.02
CA GLU A 3 -5.15 36.84 21.82
C GLU A 3 -5.70 36.13 23.06
N HIS A 4 -6.13 34.85 22.98
CA HIS A 4 -6.15 34.08 24.23
C HIS A 4 -6.14 32.54 24.24
N LEU A 5 -6.26 31.79 23.14
CA LEU A 5 -6.13 30.32 23.24
C LEU A 5 -4.77 29.83 22.72
N ARG A 6 -3.74 30.02 23.53
CA ARG A 6 -2.49 29.24 23.46
C ARG A 6 -2.48 28.27 24.63
N ASP A 7 -3.24 27.17 24.50
CA ASP A 7 -3.22 26.10 25.49
C ASP A 7 -1.91 25.31 25.37
N PRO A 8 -1.02 25.33 26.37
CA PRO A 8 0.24 24.57 26.36
C PRO A 8 0.03 23.05 26.43
N LEU A 9 -1.21 22.60 26.66
CA LEU A 9 -1.61 21.19 26.72
C LEU A 9 -1.89 20.58 25.33
N HIS A 10 -2.28 21.37 24.33
CA HIS A 10 -2.51 20.88 22.96
C HIS A 10 -1.22 20.33 22.35
N LYS A 11 -0.13 21.08 22.53
CA LYS A 11 1.21 20.73 22.06
C LYS A 11 1.73 19.41 22.64
N ARG A 12 1.28 19.03 23.86
CA ARG A 12 1.64 17.76 24.50
C ARG A 12 0.90 16.58 23.85
N HIS A 13 -0.38 16.72 23.55
CA HIS A 13 -1.16 15.68 22.87
C HIS A 13 -0.75 15.50 21.41
N GLU A 14 -0.44 16.59 20.70
CA GLU A 14 0.13 16.55 19.35
C GLU A 14 1.51 15.86 19.32
N TRP A 15 2.35 16.13 20.32
CA TRP A 15 3.66 15.49 20.44
C TRP A 15 3.54 14.00 20.79
N LEU A 16 2.63 13.62 21.68
CA LEU A 16 2.32 12.21 21.97
C LEU A 16 1.79 11.48 20.74
N GLY A 17 0.88 12.12 19.98
CA GLY A 17 0.35 11.58 18.73
C GLY A 17 1.44 11.39 17.67
N THR A 18 2.34 12.36 17.55
CA THR A 18 3.48 12.29 16.63
C THR A 18 4.46 11.18 17.05
N LEU A 19 4.76 11.06 18.35
CA LEU A 19 5.65 10.03 18.89
C LEU A 19 5.08 8.62 18.68
N LEU A 20 3.78 8.45 18.93
CA LEU A 20 3.08 7.19 18.65
C LEU A 20 3.09 6.86 17.16
N ALA A 21 2.81 7.85 16.29
CA ALA A 21 2.86 7.65 14.84
C ALA A 21 4.26 7.24 14.37
N ILE A 22 5.31 7.89 14.87
CA ILE A 22 6.71 7.52 14.59
C ILE A 22 6.98 6.09 15.03
N LEU A 23 6.55 5.69 16.24
CA LEU A 23 6.75 4.34 16.74
C LEU A 23 6.03 3.30 15.86
N CYS A 24 4.79 3.58 15.43
CA CYS A 24 4.06 2.76 14.48
C CYS A 24 4.81 2.65 13.15
N TYR A 25 5.30 3.75 12.60
CA TYR A 25 6.08 3.73 11.35
C TYR A 25 7.37 2.92 11.50
N VAL A 26 8.12 3.08 12.58
CA VAL A 26 9.33 2.29 12.83
C VAL A 26 8.99 0.81 12.95
N PHE A 27 7.91 0.45 13.62
CA PHE A 27 7.45 -0.94 13.72
C PHE A 27 7.06 -1.52 12.35
N LEU A 28 6.37 -0.76 11.50
CA LEU A 28 6.00 -1.18 10.14
C LEU A 28 7.22 -1.28 9.22
N LEU A 29 8.21 -0.41 9.40
CA LEU A 29 9.45 -0.40 8.61
C LEU A 29 10.48 -1.43 9.10
N ALA A 30 10.43 -1.86 10.36
CA ALA A 30 11.35 -2.84 10.94
C ALA A 30 11.56 -4.09 10.06
N PRO A 31 10.51 -4.79 9.56
CA PRO A 31 10.71 -5.93 8.68
C PRO A 31 11.38 -5.55 7.35
N ILE A 32 11.08 -4.37 6.81
CA ILE A 32 11.69 -3.90 5.56
C ILE A 32 13.19 -3.64 5.77
N ILE A 33 13.57 -3.02 6.89
CA ILE A 33 14.97 -2.75 7.26
C ILE A 33 15.75 -4.07 7.41
N ILE A 34 15.11 -5.15 7.85
CA ILE A 34 15.73 -6.47 7.96
C ILE A 34 15.87 -7.14 6.58
N VAL A 35 14.86 -7.05 5.72
CA VAL A 35 14.83 -7.70 4.40
C VAL A 35 15.77 -7.03 3.39
N VAL A 36 15.90 -5.70 3.43
CA VAL A 36 16.75 -4.94 2.49
C VAL A 36 18.20 -5.45 2.46
N PRO A 37 18.95 -5.57 3.58
CA PRO A 37 20.32 -6.05 3.54
C PRO A 37 20.43 -7.51 3.08
N ILE A 38 19.44 -8.36 3.41
CA ILE A 38 19.40 -9.75 2.95
C ILE A 38 19.27 -9.81 1.42
N ALA A 39 18.51 -8.88 0.81
CA ALA A 39 18.39 -8.79 -0.65
C ALA A 39 19.73 -8.44 -1.34
N PHE A 40 20.69 -7.86 -0.63
CA PHE A 40 22.05 -7.60 -1.10
C PHE A 40 23.08 -8.65 -0.63
N GLY A 41 22.64 -9.80 -0.09
CA GLY A 41 23.51 -10.90 0.30
C GLY A 41 23.97 -11.77 -0.89
N SER A 42 24.93 -12.66 -0.64
CA SER A 42 25.30 -13.74 -1.57
C SER A 42 24.21 -14.83 -1.59
N ALA A 43 24.04 -15.50 -2.74
CA ALA A 43 22.98 -16.50 -2.93
C ALA A 43 23.06 -17.73 -2.00
N ASP A 44 24.21 -17.95 -1.35
CA ASP A 44 24.51 -19.14 -0.53
C ASP A 44 24.35 -18.91 0.99
N GLU A 45 24.11 -17.67 1.44
CA GLU A 45 23.94 -17.34 2.87
C GLU A 45 22.65 -16.56 3.11
N LEU A 46 21.56 -17.26 3.43
CA LEU A 46 20.33 -16.69 4.01
C LEU A 46 20.51 -16.36 5.50
N SER A 47 21.59 -15.66 5.84
CA SER A 47 21.92 -15.29 7.23
C SER A 47 21.91 -13.78 7.42
N PHE A 48 21.38 -13.33 8.56
CA PHE A 48 21.32 -11.93 8.94
C PHE A 48 22.41 -11.63 9.98
N PRO A 49 23.32 -10.66 9.77
CA PRO A 49 23.63 -9.88 8.56
C PRO A 49 24.51 -10.66 7.55
N PRO A 50 24.38 -10.42 6.22
CA PRO A 50 25.20 -11.10 5.22
C PRO A 50 26.68 -10.76 5.42
N ARG A 51 27.55 -11.77 5.43
CA ARG A 51 29.01 -11.57 5.59
C ARG A 51 29.63 -10.86 4.40
N GLN A 52 29.00 -10.98 3.23
CA GLN A 52 29.46 -10.45 1.96
C GLN A 52 28.27 -9.81 1.23
N TYR A 53 28.41 -8.55 0.84
CA TYR A 53 27.43 -7.90 -0.02
C TYR A 53 27.66 -8.30 -1.47
N SER A 54 26.64 -8.83 -2.14
CA SER A 54 26.69 -9.26 -3.54
C SER A 54 25.38 -8.92 -4.26
N LEU A 55 25.47 -8.75 -5.58
CA LEU A 55 24.33 -8.55 -6.46
C LEU A 55 23.90 -9.84 -7.18
N ASP A 56 24.43 -10.98 -6.74
CA ASP A 56 24.19 -12.28 -7.37
C ASP A 56 22.70 -12.66 -7.36
N LEU A 57 21.98 -12.40 -6.26
CA LEU A 57 20.53 -12.58 -6.18
C LEU A 57 19.78 -11.76 -7.24
N PHE A 58 20.21 -10.52 -7.52
CA PHE A 58 19.63 -9.70 -8.58
C PHE A 58 19.94 -10.27 -9.96
N HIS A 59 21.18 -10.73 -10.19
CA HIS A 59 21.55 -11.40 -11.45
C HIS A 59 20.72 -12.67 -11.70
N ILE A 60 20.54 -13.52 -10.68
CA ILE A 60 19.69 -14.71 -10.74
C ILE A 60 18.24 -14.33 -11.02
N PHE A 61 17.73 -13.29 -10.36
CA PHE A 61 16.37 -12.79 -10.56
C PHE A 61 16.13 -12.36 -12.00
N PHE A 62 17.02 -11.54 -12.59
CA PHE A 62 16.83 -11.03 -13.95
C PHE A 62 17.12 -12.07 -15.04
N ASN A 63 18.03 -13.02 -14.80
CA ASN A 63 18.43 -14.02 -15.80
C ASN A 63 17.52 -15.27 -15.81
N SER A 64 16.74 -15.48 -14.74
CA SER A 64 15.83 -16.62 -14.66
C SER A 64 14.41 -16.25 -15.08
N ALA A 65 13.92 -16.89 -16.14
CA ALA A 65 12.54 -16.74 -16.61
C ALA A 65 11.49 -17.10 -15.55
N SER A 66 11.84 -17.98 -14.59
CA SER A 66 10.95 -18.36 -13.50
C SER A 66 10.63 -17.20 -12.55
N TRP A 67 11.49 -16.19 -12.47
CA TRP A 67 11.31 -15.03 -11.58
C TRP A 67 10.76 -13.81 -12.34
N THR A 68 11.23 -13.58 -13.57
CA THR A 68 10.77 -12.45 -14.38
C THR A 68 9.40 -12.67 -15.01
N ALA A 69 9.04 -13.89 -15.43
CA ALA A 69 7.75 -14.14 -16.08
C ALA A 69 6.55 -13.86 -15.15
N PRO A 70 6.53 -14.29 -13.88
CA PRO A 70 5.48 -13.91 -12.94
C PRO A 70 5.38 -12.40 -12.71
N LEU A 71 6.51 -11.69 -12.64
CA LEU A 71 6.55 -10.23 -12.49
C LEU A 71 5.81 -9.53 -13.64
N PHE A 72 6.12 -9.91 -14.88
CA PHE A 72 5.45 -9.33 -16.05
C PHE A 72 3.99 -9.76 -16.15
N GLN A 73 3.66 -10.99 -15.76
CA GLN A 73 2.27 -11.46 -15.74
C GLN A 73 1.43 -10.64 -14.77
N SER A 74 1.90 -10.46 -13.53
CA SER A 74 1.22 -9.66 -12.52
C SER A 74 1.05 -8.20 -12.96
N LEU A 75 2.10 -7.61 -13.55
CA LEU A 75 2.03 -6.25 -14.07
C LEU A 75 0.97 -6.12 -15.18
N LYS A 76 0.95 -7.07 -16.12
CA LYS A 76 -0.03 -7.11 -17.21
C LYS A 76 -1.46 -7.22 -16.69
N VAL A 77 -1.70 -8.13 -15.75
CA VAL A 77 -3.01 -8.31 -15.11
C VAL A 77 -3.43 -7.05 -14.35
N ALA A 78 -2.52 -6.43 -13.58
CA ALA A 78 -2.80 -5.21 -12.83
C ALA A 78 -3.20 -4.04 -13.73
N VAL A 79 -2.49 -3.83 -14.83
CA VAL A 79 -2.78 -2.75 -15.80
C VAL A 79 -4.14 -2.98 -16.47
N ILE A 80 -4.38 -4.19 -16.99
CA ILE A 80 -5.65 -4.52 -17.65
C ILE A 80 -6.81 -4.37 -16.66
N ASN A 81 -6.66 -4.91 -15.46
CA ASN A 81 -7.69 -4.81 -14.43
C ASN A 81 -7.99 -3.36 -14.06
N THR A 82 -6.96 -2.55 -13.83
CA THR A 82 -7.11 -1.12 -13.51
C THR A 82 -7.84 -0.37 -14.62
N ALA A 83 -7.47 -0.61 -15.88
CA ALA A 83 -8.12 0.02 -17.02
C ALA A 83 -9.60 -0.38 -17.12
N VAL A 84 -9.90 -1.68 -17.03
CA VAL A 84 -11.28 -2.19 -17.10
C VAL A 84 -12.11 -1.66 -15.93
N THR A 85 -11.57 -1.68 -14.71
CA THR A 85 -12.24 -1.12 -13.54
C THR A 85 -12.50 0.36 -13.72
N LEU A 86 -11.54 1.17 -14.18
CA LEU A 86 -11.74 2.60 -14.36
C LEU A 86 -12.81 2.89 -15.42
N LEU A 87 -12.77 2.18 -16.55
CA LEU A 87 -13.73 2.35 -17.64
C LEU A 87 -15.16 1.93 -17.27
N THR A 88 -15.33 1.02 -16.31
CA THR A 88 -16.66 0.51 -15.91
C THR A 88 -17.16 1.15 -14.62
N ALA A 89 -16.32 1.24 -13.59
CA ALA A 89 -16.68 1.74 -12.27
C ALA A 89 -16.91 3.26 -12.27
N VAL A 90 -16.14 4.05 -13.02
CA VAL A 90 -16.32 5.52 -13.07
C VAL A 90 -17.68 5.90 -13.64
N PRO A 91 -18.11 5.44 -14.84
CA PRO A 91 -19.43 5.78 -15.34
C PRO A 91 -20.55 5.16 -14.50
N ALA A 92 -20.35 3.96 -13.92
CA ALA A 92 -21.33 3.37 -13.00
C ALA A 92 -21.54 4.21 -11.74
N ALA A 93 -20.44 4.66 -11.11
CA ALA A 93 -20.48 5.53 -9.94
C ALA A 93 -21.08 6.90 -10.29
N TYR A 94 -20.72 7.48 -11.44
CA TYR A 94 -21.27 8.75 -11.91
C TYR A 94 -22.77 8.67 -12.17
N GLY A 95 -23.23 7.62 -12.86
CA GLY A 95 -24.65 7.37 -13.11
C GLY A 95 -25.43 7.19 -11.80
N LEU A 96 -24.88 6.44 -10.85
CA LEU A 96 -25.49 6.25 -9.53
C LEU A 96 -25.54 7.55 -8.73
N ALA A 97 -24.51 8.39 -8.81
CA ALA A 97 -24.46 9.67 -8.08
C ALA A 97 -25.43 10.71 -8.67
N ARG A 98 -25.47 10.86 -10.00
CA ARG A 98 -26.18 11.98 -10.65
C ARG A 98 -27.59 11.66 -11.13
N TYR A 99 -27.90 10.42 -11.49
CA TYR A 99 -29.23 10.04 -11.98
C TYR A 99 -30.10 9.41 -10.89
N SER A 100 -31.41 9.63 -10.99
CA SER A 100 -32.45 8.95 -10.22
C SER A 100 -33.22 8.00 -11.14
N PHE A 101 -32.92 6.71 -11.05
CA PHE A 101 -33.56 5.65 -11.85
C PHE A 101 -34.33 4.66 -10.94
N PRO A 102 -35.42 4.05 -11.43
CA PRO A 102 -36.15 3.04 -10.68
C PRO A 102 -35.24 1.83 -10.43
N GLY A 103 -34.99 1.50 -9.15
CA GLY A 103 -34.06 0.44 -8.73
C GLY A 103 -32.77 0.94 -8.04
N LYS A 104 -32.47 2.24 -8.10
CA LYS A 104 -31.30 2.86 -7.42
C LYS A 104 -31.20 2.52 -5.93
N ARG A 105 -32.34 2.51 -5.22
CA ARG A 105 -32.40 2.24 -3.78
C ARG A 105 -32.02 0.80 -3.45
N LEU A 106 -32.38 -0.16 -4.30
CA LEU A 106 -32.00 -1.57 -4.11
C LEU A 106 -30.50 -1.78 -4.37
N ILE A 107 -29.97 -1.21 -5.46
CA ILE A 107 -28.53 -1.29 -5.79
C ILE A 107 -27.70 -0.64 -4.68
N SER A 108 -28.06 0.57 -4.25
CA SER A 108 -27.35 1.26 -3.16
C SER A 108 -27.44 0.46 -1.86
N ALA A 109 -28.63 -0.08 -1.53
CA ALA A 109 -28.80 -0.91 -0.33
C ALA A 109 -27.95 -2.19 -0.38
N LEU A 110 -27.86 -2.89 -1.51
CA LEU A 110 -27.01 -4.07 -1.65
C LEU A 110 -25.52 -3.73 -1.52
N MET A 111 -25.07 -2.61 -2.11
CA MET A 111 -23.68 -2.16 -1.98
C MET A 111 -23.33 -1.80 -0.54
N PHE A 112 -24.19 -1.07 0.18
CA PHE A 112 -23.97 -0.73 1.58
C PHE A 112 -24.26 -1.90 2.54
N SER A 113 -25.08 -2.87 2.15
CA SER A 113 -25.37 -4.05 2.96
C SER A 113 -24.18 -4.97 3.13
N SER A 114 -23.17 -4.91 2.25
CA SER A 114 -21.90 -5.63 2.47
C SER A 114 -20.96 -4.89 3.44
N LEU A 115 -21.31 -3.66 3.83
CA LEU A 115 -20.58 -2.84 4.78
C LEU A 115 -21.14 -2.97 6.21
N ILE A 116 -22.34 -3.54 6.37
CA ILE A 116 -22.95 -3.90 7.65
C ILE A 116 -22.82 -5.41 7.86
#